data_AF-A0A379FIU2-F1
#
_entry.id   AF-A0A379FIU2-F1
#
_cell.length_a   1.000
_cell.length_b   1.000
_cell.length_c   1.000
_cell.angle_alpha   90.00
_cell.angle_beta   90.00
_cell.angle_gamma   90.00
#
_symmetry.space_group_name_H-M   'P 1'
#
loop_
_entity.id
_entity.type
_entity.pdbx_description
1 polymer ?
#
loop_
_entity_poly.entity_id
_entity_poly.type
_entity_poly.pdbx_seq_one_letter_code
_entity_poly.pdbx_strand_id
1 'polypeptide(L)'
;MKIIETSDRNQSQQAQSGMLLRDNIFGSIEEDAIRRDFTLNSLYYGVDDFAVRDYVGGLADLKSGTIRLIGSPETRYREDPVRMLRAIRFASKLDMRIAPETAEPISQLAPLLRNILQHAYLKNR
;
A
#
# COMPACT_ATOMS: atom_id res chain seq x y z
N MET A 1 -2.60 42.83 10.94
CA MET A 1 -2.95 41.76 11.90
C MET A 1 -2.81 40.44 11.14
N LYS A 2 -2.12 39.47 11.75
CA LYS A 2 -1.27 38.45 11.10
C LYS A 2 -1.96 37.53 10.07
N ILE A 3 -1.29 37.39 8.94
CA ILE A 3 -1.34 36.24 8.02
C ILE A 3 -0.93 35.00 8.84
N ILE A 4 -1.78 33.98 8.87
CA ILE A 4 -1.43 32.68 9.45
C ILE A 4 -0.96 31.82 8.27
N GLU A 5 0.35 31.81 8.06
CA GLU A 5 1.01 30.82 7.20
C GLU A 5 0.76 29.44 7.80
N THR A 6 -0.01 28.61 7.08
CA THR A 6 -0.16 27.20 7.39
C THR A 6 1.15 26.53 6.99
N SER A 7 2.03 26.32 7.96
CA SER A 7 3.36 25.78 7.74
C SER A 7 3.25 24.30 7.35
N ASP A 8 3.62 24.01 6.12
CA ASP A 8 3.91 22.66 5.62
C ASP A 8 4.77 21.87 6.61
N ARG A 9 4.23 20.78 7.17
CA ARG A 9 5.03 19.72 7.80
C ARG A 9 5.04 18.49 6.90
N ASN A 10 5.47 18.69 5.66
CA ASN A 10 5.67 17.64 4.66
C ASN A 10 7.16 17.38 4.48
N GLN A 11 7.74 16.48 5.27
CA GLN A 11 9.01 15.84 4.89
C GLN A 11 9.00 14.37 5.32
N SER A 12 8.53 13.52 4.42
CA SER A 12 8.88 12.10 4.40
C SER A 12 10.39 11.97 4.23
N GLN A 13 11.10 11.40 5.20
CA GLN A 13 12.54 11.18 5.07
C GLN A 13 12.78 9.96 4.15
N GLN A 14 13.05 10.26 2.88
CA GLN A 14 13.50 9.26 1.92
C GLN A 14 14.93 8.83 2.28
N ALA A 15 15.18 7.53 2.47
CA ALA A 15 16.55 7.05 2.47
C ALA A 15 17.18 7.29 1.08
N GLN A 16 18.50 7.44 1.01
CA GLN A 16 19.26 7.54 -0.25
C GLN A 16 19.02 6.38 -1.25
N SER A 17 18.32 5.31 -0.83
CA SER A 17 17.94 4.15 -1.64
C SER A 17 16.47 4.17 -2.11
N GLY A 18 15.71 5.25 -1.89
CA GLY A 18 14.28 5.32 -2.21
C GLY A 18 13.38 4.45 -1.34
N MET A 19 13.94 3.75 -0.35
CA MET A 19 13.19 3.06 0.70
C MET A 19 12.71 4.07 1.74
N LEU A 20 11.42 4.04 2.05
CA LEU A 20 10.83 4.82 3.14
C LEU A 20 11.38 4.32 4.49
N LEU A 21 12.06 5.21 5.25
CA LEU A 21 12.25 4.99 6.67
C LEU A 21 10.88 5.06 7.35
N ARG A 22 10.59 4.15 8.28
CA ARG A 22 9.28 4.04 8.92
C ARG A 22 8.93 5.29 9.72
N ASP A 23 8.06 6.13 9.17
CA ASP A 23 7.38 7.20 9.87
C ASP A 23 6.09 6.66 10.53
N ASN A 24 6.16 6.32 11.82
CA ASN A 24 4.98 6.02 12.64
C ASN A 24 4.25 7.33 13.00
N ILE A 25 3.68 8.02 12.00
CA ILE A 25 2.84 9.19 12.20
C ILE A 25 1.39 8.72 12.34
N PHE A 26 0.76 9.10 13.46
CA PHE A 26 -0.66 8.88 13.71
C PHE A 26 -1.48 9.80 12.80
N GLY A 27 -2.40 9.20 12.03
CA GLY A 27 -3.34 9.88 11.16
C GLY A 27 -4.78 9.39 11.41
N SER A 28 -5.73 9.92 10.66
CA SER A 28 -7.10 9.42 10.63
C SER A 28 -7.18 7.98 10.09
N ILE A 29 -8.31 7.30 10.31
CA ILE A 29 -8.55 5.95 9.76
C ILE A 29 -8.48 5.97 8.22
N GLU A 30 -8.97 7.03 7.60
CA GLU A 30 -8.92 7.22 6.15
C GLU A 30 -7.48 7.33 5.64
N GLU A 31 -6.63 8.11 6.32
CA GLU A 31 -5.20 8.21 5.99
C GLU A 31 -4.47 6.87 6.19
N ASP A 32 -4.86 6.08 7.18
CA ASP A 32 -4.35 4.71 7.34
C ASP A 32 -4.80 3.80 6.19
N ALA A 33 -6.06 3.88 5.79
CA ALA A 33 -6.64 3.08 4.71
C ALA A 33 -5.89 3.28 3.38
N ILE A 34 -5.54 4.53 3.07
CA ILE A 34 -4.82 4.93 1.85
C ILE A 34 -3.37 4.38 1.83
N ARG A 35 -2.74 4.22 3.00
CA ARG A 35 -1.35 3.73 3.13
C ARG A 35 -1.21 2.21 3.03
N ARG A 36 -2.31 1.45 3.06
CA ARG A 36 -2.29 -0.02 2.90
C ARG A 36 -2.03 -0.44 1.46
N ASP A 37 -1.88 -1.75 1.27
CA ASP A 37 -1.54 -2.33 -0.02
C ASP A 37 -2.75 -2.48 -0.94
N PHE A 38 -3.78 -3.22 -0.52
CA PHE A 38 -4.93 -3.59 -1.34
C PHE A 38 -6.25 -3.09 -0.75
N THR A 39 -7.20 -2.72 -1.60
CA THR A 39 -8.52 -2.17 -1.22
C THR A 39 -9.25 -3.08 -0.23
N LEU A 40 -9.29 -4.39 -0.49
CA LEU A 40 -9.89 -5.39 0.39
C LEU A 40 -9.22 -5.51 1.77
N ASN A 41 -7.94 -5.14 1.89
CA ASN A 41 -7.22 -5.13 3.17
C ASN A 41 -7.42 -3.81 3.94
N SER A 42 -8.19 -2.86 3.40
CA SER A 42 -8.46 -1.54 3.98
C SER A 42 -9.88 -1.36 4.48
N LEU A 43 -10.57 -2.46 4.78
CA LEU A 43 -11.86 -2.46 5.47
C LEU A 43 -11.64 -2.33 6.98
N TYR A 44 -12.42 -1.46 7.62
CA TYR A 44 -12.41 -1.27 9.07
C TYR A 44 -13.77 -1.63 9.64
N TYR A 45 -13.77 -2.27 10.81
CA TYR A 45 -14.98 -2.70 11.48
C TYR A 45 -15.14 -1.96 12.81
N GLY A 46 -16.26 -1.26 12.98
CA GLY A 46 -16.64 -0.64 14.24
C GLY A 46 -17.29 -1.68 15.14
N VAL A 47 -16.78 -1.84 16.36
CA VAL A 47 -17.36 -2.76 17.35
C VAL A 47 -18.52 -2.13 18.13
N ASP A 48 -18.62 -0.80 18.07
CA ASP A 48 -19.63 0.04 18.70
C ASP A 48 -20.93 0.09 17.90
N ASP A 49 -20.82 0.22 16.58
CA ASP A 49 -21.94 0.34 15.65
C ASP A 49 -22.11 -0.88 14.73
N PHE A 50 -21.22 -1.87 14.84
CA PHE A 50 -21.17 -3.06 14.00
C PHE A 50 -21.09 -2.73 12.49
N ALA A 51 -20.59 -1.54 12.14
CA ALA A 51 -20.52 -1.06 10.76
C ALA A 51 -19.16 -1.29 10.13
N VAL A 52 -19.17 -1.65 8.84
CA VAL A 52 -17.96 -1.70 8.00
C VAL A 52 -17.75 -0.34 7.35
N ARG A 53 -16.58 0.26 7.58
CA ARG A 53 -16.12 1.50 6.97
C ARG A 53 -15.18 1.16 5.82
N ASP A 54 -15.49 1.68 4.64
CA ASP A 54 -14.74 1.49 3.40
C ASP A 54 -14.42 2.85 2.77
N TYR A 55 -13.14 3.18 2.71
CA TYR A 55 -12.64 4.45 2.21
C TYR A 55 -12.06 4.36 0.79
N VAL A 56 -11.90 3.15 0.26
CA VAL A 56 -11.12 2.89 -0.97
C VAL A 56 -11.81 1.94 -1.95
N GLY A 57 -13.08 1.57 -1.69
CA GLY A 57 -13.84 0.65 -2.53
C GLY A 57 -13.54 -0.83 -2.29
N GLY A 58 -12.98 -1.17 -1.12
CA GLY A 58 -12.61 -2.54 -0.75
C GLY A 58 -13.78 -3.51 -0.72
N LEU A 59 -15.00 -3.05 -0.41
CA LEU A 59 -16.17 -3.92 -0.36
C LEU A 59 -16.63 -4.34 -1.76
N ALA A 60 -16.50 -3.45 -2.75
CA ALA A 60 -16.83 -3.76 -4.13
C ALA A 60 -15.83 -4.77 -4.71
N ASP A 61 -14.54 -4.54 -4.50
CA ASP A 61 -13.48 -5.45 -4.94
C ASP A 61 -13.55 -6.81 -4.24
N LEU A 62 -13.90 -6.84 -2.95
CA LEU A 62 -14.14 -8.09 -2.22
C LEU A 62 -15.29 -8.89 -2.84
N LYS A 63 -16.40 -8.23 -3.17
CA LYS A 63 -17.57 -8.88 -3.80
C LYS A 63 -17.26 -9.38 -5.22
N SER A 64 -16.44 -8.66 -5.98
CA SER A 64 -16.07 -9.07 -7.34
C SER A 64 -14.88 -10.03 -7.40
N GLY A 65 -14.24 -10.34 -6.27
CA GLY A 65 -13.06 -11.19 -6.23
C GLY A 65 -11.84 -10.55 -6.88
N THR A 66 -11.62 -9.26 -6.64
CA THR A 66 -10.58 -8.45 -7.28
C THR A 66 -9.51 -8.02 -6.29
N ILE A 67 -8.24 -8.32 -6.59
CA ILE A 67 -7.08 -7.79 -5.90
C ILE A 67 -6.67 -6.47 -6.58
N ARG A 68 -6.97 -5.34 -5.94
CA ARG A 68 -6.66 -3.99 -6.43
C ARG A 68 -5.75 -3.25 -5.48
N LEU A 69 -4.66 -2.70 -5.99
CA LEU A 69 -3.73 -1.88 -5.21
C LEU A 69 -4.33 -0.50 -4.94
N ILE A 70 -4.05 0.06 -3.77
CA ILE A 70 -4.48 1.42 -3.41
C ILE A 70 -3.46 2.43 -3.92
N GLY A 71 -3.94 3.44 -4.66
CA GLY A 71 -3.11 4.45 -5.30
C GLY A 71 -2.51 3.99 -6.63
N SER A 72 -1.45 4.66 -7.09
CA SER A 72 -0.78 4.34 -8.36
C SER A 72 0.09 3.07 -8.25
N PRO A 73 -0.19 1.99 -8.99
CA PRO A 73 0.57 0.74 -8.90
C PRO A 73 2.07 0.90 -9.12
N GLU A 74 2.48 1.72 -10.08
CA GLU A 74 3.90 1.98 -10.34
C GLU A 74 4.61 2.61 -9.14
N THR A 75 4.04 3.69 -8.57
CA THR A 75 4.62 4.37 -7.41
C THR A 75 4.72 3.42 -6.22
N ARG A 76 3.64 2.69 -5.94
CA ARG A 76 3.54 1.81 -4.77
C ARG A 76 4.45 0.59 -4.88
N TYR A 77 4.71 0.08 -6.07
CA TYR A 77 5.70 -0.99 -6.28
C TYR A 77 7.14 -0.50 -6.21
N ARG A 78 7.43 0.77 -6.55
CA ARG A 78 8.76 1.35 -6.35
C ARG A 78 9.06 1.59 -4.86
N GLU A 79 8.06 2.02 -4.09
CA GLU A 79 8.17 2.19 -2.63
C GLU A 79 8.39 0.86 -1.88
N ASP A 80 7.63 -0.17 -2.25
CA ASP A 80 7.73 -1.51 -1.68
C ASP A 80 7.48 -2.58 -2.75
N PRO A 81 8.55 -3.05 -3.43
CA PRO A 81 8.41 -4.07 -4.46
C PRO A 81 7.85 -5.41 -3.95
N VAL A 82 7.88 -5.71 -2.64
CA VAL A 82 7.28 -6.94 -2.08
C VAL A 82 5.77 -6.98 -2.31
N ARG A 83 5.12 -5.83 -2.50
CA ARG A 83 3.68 -5.75 -2.85
C ARG A 83 3.34 -6.53 -4.13
N MET A 84 4.26 -6.65 -5.09
CA MET A 84 4.04 -7.48 -6.29
C MET A 84 3.86 -8.96 -5.92
N LEU A 85 4.73 -9.49 -5.06
CA LEU A 85 4.64 -10.88 -4.58
C LEU A 85 3.37 -11.08 -3.74
N ARG A 86 2.99 -10.08 -2.95
CA ARG A 86 1.74 -10.12 -2.16
C ARG A 86 0.52 -10.19 -3.06
N ALA A 87 0.48 -9.43 -4.16
CA ALA A 87 -0.64 -9.45 -5.11
C ALA A 87 -0.84 -10.85 -5.70
N ILE A 88 0.25 -11.46 -6.20
CA ILE A 88 0.23 -12.83 -6.75
C ILE A 88 -0.19 -13.83 -5.67
N ARG A 89 0.40 -13.73 -4.47
CA ARG A 89 0.05 -14.63 -3.35
C ARG A 89 -1.42 -14.54 -2.99
N PHE A 90 -2.00 -13.34 -2.90
CA PHE A 90 -3.41 -13.17 -2.56
C PHE A 90 -4.32 -13.70 -3.67
N ALA A 91 -4.02 -13.40 -4.93
CA ALA A 91 -4.76 -13.93 -6.07
C ALA A 91 -4.81 -15.47 -6.03
N SER A 92 -3.66 -16.13 -5.86
CA SER A 92 -3.60 -17.59 -5.79
C SER A 92 -4.25 -18.18 -4.53
N LYS A 93 -4.09 -17.53 -3.37
CA LYS A 93 -4.60 -18.07 -2.09
C LYS A 93 -6.12 -17.89 -1.93
N LEU A 94 -6.66 -16.81 -2.47
CA LEU A 94 -8.07 -16.44 -2.31
C LEU A 94 -8.92 -16.78 -3.53
N ASP A 95 -8.34 -17.38 -4.57
CA ASP A 95 -8.98 -17.64 -5.86
C ASP A 95 -9.59 -16.36 -6.47
N MET A 96 -8.80 -15.28 -6.44
CA MET A 96 -9.19 -13.94 -6.89
C MET A 96 -8.35 -13.48 -8.07
N ARG A 97 -8.86 -12.50 -8.82
CA ARG A 97 -8.18 -11.94 -10.00
C ARG A 97 -7.48 -10.64 -9.64
N ILE A 98 -6.30 -10.40 -10.20
CA ILE A 98 -5.61 -9.11 -10.04
C ILE A 98 -6.24 -8.10 -11.00
N ALA A 99 -6.56 -6.90 -10.52
CA ALA A 99 -7.07 -5.82 -11.35
C ALA A 99 -6.07 -5.48 -12.47
N PRO A 100 -6.48 -5.22 -13.72
CA PRO A 100 -5.57 -4.99 -14.84
C PRO A 100 -4.48 -3.94 -14.55
N GLU A 101 -4.85 -2.80 -13.98
CA GLU A 101 -3.93 -1.73 -13.59
C GLU A 101 -2.94 -2.15 -12.50
N THR A 102 -3.34 -3.08 -11.62
CA THR A 102 -2.46 -3.64 -10.59
C THR A 102 -1.51 -4.67 -11.21
N ALA A 103 -1.95 -5.42 -12.22
CA ALA A 103 -1.14 -6.45 -12.87
C ALA A 103 -0.11 -5.88 -13.86
N GLU A 104 -0.48 -4.86 -14.62
CA GLU A 104 0.30 -4.33 -15.76
C GLU A 104 1.77 -3.99 -15.41
N PRO A 105 2.07 -3.27 -14.30
CA PRO A 105 3.46 -2.88 -14.02
C PRO A 105 4.31 -4.00 -13.42
N ILE A 106 3.71 -5.14 -13.01
CA ILE A 106 4.41 -6.20 -12.27
C ILE A 106 5.61 -6.73 -13.07
N SER A 107 5.40 -7.05 -14.35
CA SER A 107 6.47 -7.61 -15.19
C SER A 107 7.61 -6.62 -15.41
N GLN A 108 7.30 -5.33 -15.57
CA GLN A 108 8.29 -4.28 -15.80
C GLN A 108 9.09 -3.96 -14.53
N LEU A 109 8.45 -4.00 -13.36
CA LEU A 109 9.05 -3.65 -12.07
C LEU A 109 9.62 -4.84 -11.29
N ALA A 110 9.36 -6.08 -11.74
CA ALA A 110 9.90 -7.30 -11.16
C ALA A 110 11.42 -7.28 -10.86
N PRO A 111 12.29 -6.63 -11.67
CA PRO A 111 13.72 -6.53 -11.34
C PRO A 111 14.02 -5.86 -9.99
N LEU A 112 13.13 -4.97 -9.49
CA LEU A 112 13.30 -4.31 -8.19
C LEU A 112 13.32 -5.30 -7.02
N LEU A 113 12.70 -6.48 -7.18
CA LEU A 113 12.69 -7.53 -6.15
C LEU A 113 14.10 -8.07 -5.84
N ARG A 114 15.06 -7.98 -6.78
CA ARG A 114 16.43 -8.45 -6.56
C ARG A 114 17.14 -7.67 -5.46
N ASN A 115 16.86 -6.37 -5.35
CA ASN A 115 17.51 -5.47 -4.39
C ASN A 115 16.99 -5.68 -2.96
N ILE A 116 15.73 -6.09 -2.80
CA ILE A 116 15.13 -6.35 -1.48
C ILE A 116 15.81 -7.54 -0.79
N LEU A 117 16.06 -8.62 -1.53
CA LEU A 117 16.69 -9.81 -0.97
C LEU A 117 18.10 -9.49 -0.46
N GLN A 118 18.91 -8.73 -1.21
CA GLN A 118 20.26 -8.36 -0.76
C GLN A 118 20.26 -7.57 0.56
N HIS A 119 19.35 -6.62 0.73
CA HIS A 119 19.25 -5.85 1.99
C HIS A 119 18.73 -6.69 3.17
N ALA A 120 17.79 -7.61 2.94
CA ALA A 120 17.31 -8.51 3.98
C ALA A 120 18.41 -9.50 4.45
N TYR A 121 19.25 -9.98 3.53
CA TYR A 121 20.39 -10.85 3.86
C TYR A 121 21.49 -10.11 4.64
N LEU A 122 21.71 -8.82 4.40
CA LEU A 122 22.72 -8.02 5.11
C LEU A 122 22.28 -7.56 6.50
N LYS A 123 20.97 -7.50 6.79
CA LYS A 123 20.44 -7.14 8.12
C LYS A 123 20.41 -8.28 9.13
N ASN A 124 20.59 -9.53 8.68
CA ASN A 124 20.58 -10.73 9.53
C ASN A 124 22.00 -11.28 9.81
N ARG A 125 23.02 -10.42 9.69
CA ARG A 125 24.37 -10.62 10.24
C ARG A 125 24.67 -9.51 11.23
#